data_AF-A0A1E9JQK6-F1
#
_entry.id   AF-A0A1E9JQK6-F1
#
_cell.length_a   1.000
_cell.length_b   1.000
_cell.length_c   1.000
_cell.angle_alpha   90.00
_cell.angle_beta   90.00
_cell.angle_gamma   90.00
#
_symmetry.space_group_name_H-M   'P 1'
#
loop_
_entity.id
_entity.type
_entity.pdbx_description
1 polymer ?
#
loop_
_entity_poly.entity_id
_entity_poly.type
_entity_poly.pdbx_seq_one_letter_code
_entity_poly.pdbx_strand_id
1 'polypeptide(L)'
;MSYIYMRENLIPETTANILKHYSGFTDNEFQEEICHLEKTAIGVIASSVNLNKVKELENGRELLSGLCKNYVLAKLYEHIAHTDYIDLAADLMVDFRDTLKRVREAQISEGTNTDEKAKPWNLYIR
;
A
#
# COMPACT_ATOMS: atom_id res chain seq x y z
N MET A 1 -15.04 -8.61 -5.53
CA MET A 1 -14.21 -8.03 -4.45
C MET A 1 -14.13 -6.52 -4.65
N SER A 2 -14.00 -5.72 -3.59
CA SER A 2 -14.02 -4.24 -3.70
C SER A 2 -12.75 -3.65 -3.10
N TYR A 3 -12.09 -2.80 -3.88
CA TYR A 3 -10.94 -2.03 -3.45
C TYR A 3 -11.35 -0.96 -2.44
N ILE A 4 -10.58 -0.81 -1.37
CA ILE A 4 -10.94 0.11 -0.28
C ILE A 4 -10.48 1.53 -0.62
N TYR A 5 -9.22 1.69 -1.01
CA TYR A 5 -8.57 2.96 -1.34
C TYR A 5 -8.10 3.01 -2.81
N MET A 6 -7.96 1.87 -3.50
CA MET A 6 -7.57 1.76 -4.91
C MET A 6 -8.78 1.60 -5.86
N ARG A 7 -9.83 2.42 -5.70
CA ARG A 7 -11.13 2.24 -6.37
C ARG A 7 -11.18 2.56 -7.88
N GLU A 8 -10.19 3.27 -8.39
CA GLU A 8 -10.04 3.58 -9.80
C GLU A 8 -8.78 2.86 -10.28
N ASN A 9 -8.70 2.41 -11.53
CA ASN A 9 -7.56 1.67 -12.12
C ASN A 9 -6.24 2.46 -12.00
N LEU A 10 -5.68 2.51 -10.79
CA LEU A 10 -4.51 3.28 -10.43
C LEU A 10 -3.24 2.71 -11.06
N ILE A 11 -3.32 1.44 -11.48
CA ILE A 11 -2.31 0.76 -12.25
C ILE A 11 -2.69 0.92 -13.73
N PRO A 12 -1.87 1.61 -14.54
CA PRO A 12 -2.08 1.68 -15.98
C PRO A 12 -2.18 0.28 -16.61
N GLU A 13 -3.02 0.12 -17.63
CA GLU A 13 -3.24 -1.16 -18.29
C GLU A 13 -1.94 -1.79 -18.80
N THR A 14 -1.01 -0.97 -19.31
CA THR A 14 0.32 -1.41 -19.74
C THR A 14 1.11 -2.03 -18.59
N THR A 15 1.14 -1.38 -17.43
CA THR A 15 1.78 -1.92 -16.22
C THR A 15 1.10 -3.20 -15.74
N ALA A 16 -0.23 -3.23 -15.73
CA ALA A 16 -0.98 -4.42 -15.35
C ALA A 16 -0.66 -5.62 -16.27
N ASN A 17 -0.56 -5.39 -17.58
CA ASN A 17 -0.24 -6.43 -18.55
C ASN A 17 1.20 -6.94 -18.39
N ILE A 18 2.16 -6.07 -18.10
CA ILE A 18 3.54 -6.46 -17.78
C ILE A 18 3.57 -7.34 -16.52
N LEU A 19 2.94 -6.89 -15.44
CA LEU A 19 2.91 -7.61 -14.17
C LEU A 19 2.29 -9.00 -14.35
N LYS A 20 1.13 -9.09 -15.02
CA LYS A 20 0.48 -10.37 -15.34
C LYS A 20 1.35 -11.27 -16.21
N HIS A 21 2.05 -10.72 -17.20
CA HIS A 21 2.92 -11.49 -18.08
C HIS A 21 4.05 -12.16 -17.30
N TYR A 22 4.69 -11.43 -16.39
CA TYR A 22 5.81 -11.96 -15.60
C TYR A 22 5.37 -12.84 -14.43
N SER A 23 4.21 -12.58 -13.83
CA SER A 23 3.70 -13.37 -12.70
C SER A 23 2.96 -14.64 -13.13
N GLY A 24 2.47 -14.69 -14.37
CA GLY A 24 1.62 -15.77 -14.87
C GLY A 24 0.19 -15.74 -14.33
N PHE A 25 -0.23 -14.64 -13.69
CA PHE A 25 -1.59 -14.52 -13.14
C PHE A 25 -2.64 -14.38 -14.23
N THR A 26 -3.78 -15.06 -14.03
CA THR A 26 -5.04 -14.71 -14.70
C THR A 26 -5.55 -13.34 -14.24
N ASP A 27 -6.48 -12.74 -14.98
CA ASP A 27 -7.08 -11.47 -14.57
C ASP A 27 -7.73 -11.54 -13.18
N ASN A 28 -8.38 -12.66 -12.85
CA ASN A 28 -9.00 -12.85 -11.54
C ASN A 28 -7.95 -12.95 -10.43
N GLU A 29 -6.93 -13.80 -10.59
CA GLU A 29 -5.84 -13.94 -9.61
C GLU A 29 -5.10 -12.61 -9.40
N PHE A 30 -4.88 -11.85 -10.48
CA PHE A 30 -4.24 -10.54 -10.39
C PHE A 30 -5.09 -9.55 -9.58
N GLN A 31 -6.40 -9.51 -9.81
CA GLN A 31 -7.30 -8.66 -9.04
C GLN A 31 -7.38 -9.10 -7.56
N GLU A 32 -7.35 -10.42 -7.31
CA GLU A 32 -7.33 -10.98 -5.97
C GLU A 32 -6.07 -10.60 -5.20
N GLU A 33 -4.91 -10.73 -5.84
CA GLU A 33 -3.62 -10.38 -5.26
C GLU A 33 -3.54 -8.89 -4.95
N ILE A 34 -3.97 -8.01 -5.87
CA ILE A 34 -4.04 -6.56 -5.61
C ILE A 34 -4.92 -6.28 -4.38
N CYS A 35 -6.08 -6.94 -4.25
CA CYS A 35 -6.97 -6.73 -3.12
C CYS A 35 -6.37 -7.25 -1.80
N HIS A 36 -5.66 -8.37 -1.84
CA HIS A 36 -4.93 -8.90 -0.69
C HIS A 36 -3.82 -7.93 -0.25
N LEU A 37 -2.97 -7.51 -1.17
CA LEU A 37 -1.88 -6.56 -0.91
C LEU A 37 -2.38 -5.21 -0.42
N GLU A 38 -3.51 -4.71 -0.95
CA GLU A 38 -4.13 -3.48 -0.46
C GLU A 38 -4.54 -3.60 1.01
N LYS A 39 -5.16 -4.72 1.41
CA LYS A 39 -5.51 -4.97 2.82
C LYS A 39 -4.27 -5.02 3.70
N THR A 40 -3.21 -5.67 3.24
CA THR A 40 -1.92 -5.70 3.94
C THR A 40 -1.34 -4.29 4.10
N ALA A 41 -1.34 -3.50 3.02
CA ALA A 41 -0.86 -2.11 3.05
C ALA A 41 -1.62 -1.29 4.11
N ILE A 42 -2.94 -1.38 4.13
CA ILE A 42 -3.78 -0.70 5.14
C ILE A 42 -3.40 -1.15 6.55
N GLY A 43 -3.16 -2.45 6.77
CA GLY A 43 -2.71 -2.98 8.07
C GLY A 43 -1.37 -2.39 8.52
N VAL A 44 -0.41 -2.26 7.59
CA VAL A 44 0.91 -1.64 7.85
C VAL A 44 0.78 -0.14 8.14
N ILE A 45 -0.07 0.57 7.40
CA ILE A 45 -0.33 1.99 7.64
C ILE A 45 -1.00 2.17 9.01
N ALA A 46 -2.02 1.38 9.32
CA ALA A 46 -2.77 1.44 10.57
C ALA A 46 -1.93 1.16 11.81
N SER A 47 -0.91 0.32 11.70
CA SER A 47 0.02 0.05 12.81
C SER A 47 1.03 1.18 13.03
N SER A 48 1.19 2.07 12.06
CA SER A 48 2.22 3.12 12.06
C SER A 48 1.67 4.52 12.30
N VAL A 49 0.42 4.78 11.90
CA VAL A 49 -0.24 6.09 11.99
C VAL A 49 -1.70 5.97 12.41
N ASN A 50 -2.27 7.03 12.98
CA ASN A 50 -3.70 7.09 13.26
C ASN A 50 -4.50 7.32 11.97
N LEU A 51 -5.10 6.25 11.43
CA LEU A 51 -5.86 6.31 10.17
C LEU A 51 -7.05 7.27 10.19
N ASN A 52 -7.74 7.44 11.33
CA ASN A 52 -8.89 8.33 11.40
C ASN A 52 -8.44 9.77 11.18
N LYS A 53 -7.29 10.13 11.74
CA LYS A 53 -6.69 11.45 11.57
C LYS A 53 -6.20 11.69 10.16
N VAL A 54 -5.61 10.68 9.53
CA VAL A 54 -5.25 10.77 8.10
C VAL A 54 -6.49 11.03 7.25
N LYS A 55 -7.63 10.36 7.53
CA LYS A 55 -8.88 10.57 6.79
C LYS A 55 -9.52 11.94 6.99
N GLU A 56 -9.21 12.63 8.09
CA GLU A 56 -9.67 13.99 8.38
C GLU A 56 -8.89 15.05 7.58
N LEU A 57 -7.74 14.72 7.00
CA LEU A 57 -6.96 15.61 6.14
C LEU A 57 -7.69 15.89 4.82
N GLU A 58 -7.55 17.11 4.29
CA GLU A 58 -8.13 17.55 3.01
C GLU A 58 -7.78 16.59 1.86
N ASN A 59 -6.52 16.14 1.82
CA ASN A 59 -5.99 15.17 0.84
C ASN A 59 -5.82 13.75 1.40
N GLY A 60 -6.44 13.44 2.54
CA GLY A 60 -6.23 12.18 3.27
C GLY A 60 -6.54 10.93 2.45
N ARG A 61 -7.59 10.99 1.62
CA ARG A 61 -7.97 9.88 0.73
C ARG A 61 -6.94 9.65 -0.38
N GLU A 62 -6.43 10.71 -0.98
CA GLU A 62 -5.41 10.63 -2.03
C GLU A 62 -4.08 10.12 -1.46
N LEU A 63 -3.71 10.59 -0.26
CA LEU A 63 -2.53 10.11 0.45
C LEU A 63 -2.61 8.61 0.76
N LEU A 64 -3.74 8.14 1.29
CA LEU A 64 -3.94 6.70 1.56
C LEU A 64 -3.94 5.87 0.28
N SER A 65 -4.54 6.39 -0.80
CA SER A 65 -4.51 5.76 -2.11
C SER A 65 -3.08 5.63 -2.65
N GLY A 66 -2.29 6.70 -2.57
CA GLY A 66 -0.89 6.72 -3.00
C GLY A 66 -0.01 5.75 -2.19
N LEU A 67 -0.16 5.74 -0.86
CA LEU A 67 0.54 4.78 0.01
C LEU A 67 0.17 3.32 -0.34
N CYS A 68 -1.12 3.01 -0.52
CA CYS A 68 -1.55 1.69 -0.92
C CYS A 68 -0.98 1.31 -2.29
N LYS A 69 -1.03 2.23 -3.27
CA LYS A 69 -0.49 2.01 -4.61
C LYS A 69 1.01 1.70 -4.58
N ASN A 70 1.81 2.48 -3.86
CA ASN A 70 3.25 2.25 -3.78
C ASN A 70 3.56 0.88 -3.15
N TYR A 71 2.88 0.54 -2.05
CA TYR A 71 3.06 -0.76 -1.41
C TYR A 71 2.68 -1.92 -2.34
N VAL A 72 1.50 -1.86 -2.97
CA VAL A 72 1.01 -2.91 -3.86
C VAL A 72 1.92 -3.08 -5.06
N LEU A 73 2.28 -1.99 -5.75
CA LEU A 73 3.17 -2.06 -6.91
C LEU A 73 4.55 -2.58 -6.54
N ALA A 74 5.12 -2.14 -5.42
CA ALA A 74 6.39 -2.67 -4.96
C ALA A 74 6.35 -4.18 -4.76
N LYS A 75 5.31 -4.69 -4.10
CA LYS A 75 5.13 -6.13 -3.90
C LYS A 75 4.93 -6.89 -5.19
N LEU A 76 4.18 -6.34 -6.15
CA LEU A 76 4.02 -6.97 -7.46
C LEU A 76 5.33 -6.99 -8.27
N TYR A 77 6.14 -5.94 -8.18
CA TYR A 77 7.44 -5.88 -8.87
C TYR A 77 8.52 -6.76 -8.21
N GLU A 78 8.47 -6.98 -6.89
CA GLU A 78 9.35 -7.94 -6.19
C GLU A 78 9.27 -9.36 -6.78
N HIS A 79 8.16 -9.72 -7.43
CA HIS A 79 7.98 -11.02 -8.09
C HIS A 79 8.67 -11.14 -9.45
N ILE A 80 9.15 -10.04 -10.04
CA ILE A 80 9.81 -10.05 -11.34
C ILE A 80 11.32 -10.12 -11.14
N ALA A 81 11.92 -11.25 -11.54
CA ALA A 81 13.36 -11.51 -11.43
C ALA A 81 14.19 -10.77 -12.51
N HIS A 82 14.04 -9.45 -12.59
CA HIS A 82 14.80 -8.58 -13.49
C HIS A 82 15.16 -7.30 -12.73
N THR A 83 16.43 -6.88 -12.86
CA THR A 83 17.05 -5.83 -12.02
C THR A 83 16.26 -4.54 -12.00
N ASP A 84 15.79 -4.07 -13.15
CA ASP A 84 15.02 -2.83 -13.26
C ASP A 84 13.74 -2.83 -12.40
N TYR A 85 13.07 -3.99 -12.27
CA TYR A 85 11.87 -4.10 -11.44
C TYR A 85 12.21 -4.30 -9.95
N ILE A 86 13.37 -4.88 -9.64
CA ILE A 86 13.87 -4.98 -8.26
C ILE A 86 14.19 -3.58 -7.72
N ASP A 87 14.90 -2.77 -8.50
CA ASP A 87 15.24 -1.39 -8.14
C ASP A 87 13.97 -0.54 -8.02
N LEU A 88 13.04 -0.67 -8.99
CA LEU A 88 11.74 0.01 -8.94
C LEU A 88 10.92 -0.37 -7.70
N ALA A 89 10.91 -1.65 -7.32
CA ALA A 89 10.23 -2.11 -6.12
C ALA A 89 10.85 -1.50 -4.86
N ALA A 90 12.18 -1.44 -4.80
CA ALA A 90 12.91 -0.85 -3.69
C ALA A 90 12.61 0.65 -3.56
N ASP A 91 12.64 1.39 -4.66
CA ASP A 91 12.33 2.83 -4.70
C ASP A 91 10.91 3.11 -4.21
N LEU A 92 9.92 2.35 -4.68
CA LEU A 92 8.54 2.47 -4.23
C LEU A 92 8.37 2.18 -2.73
N MET A 93 9.13 1.21 -2.19
CA MET A 93 9.12 0.92 -0.75
C MET A 93 9.82 2.00 0.08
N VAL A 94 10.86 2.63 -0.45
CA VAL A 94 11.50 3.81 0.19
C VAL A 94 10.49 4.95 0.27
N ASP A 95 9.86 5.30 -0.84
CA ASP A 95 8.84 6.35 -0.89
C ASP A 95 7.66 6.07 0.05
N PHE A 96 7.20 4.81 0.11
CA PHE A 96 6.17 4.39 1.06
C PHE A 96 6.58 4.62 2.51
N ARG A 97 7.79 4.19 2.89
CA ARG A 97 8.30 4.31 4.26
C ARG A 97 8.54 5.77 4.64
N ASP A 98 9.12 6.56 3.76
CA ASP A 98 9.41 7.97 4.00
C ASP A 98 8.14 8.78 4.15
N THR A 99 7.14 8.53 3.29
CA THR A 99 5.82 9.18 3.39
C THR A 99 5.14 8.80 4.71
N LEU A 100 5.14 7.51 5.06
CA LEU A 100 4.54 7.04 6.31
C LEU A 100 5.22 7.63 7.55
N LYS A 101 6.55 7.75 7.52
CA LYS A 101 7.34 8.39 8.56
C LYS A 101 6.99 9.87 8.72
N ARG A 102 6.90 10.62 7.62
CA ARG A 102 6.50 12.05 7.65
C ARG A 102 5.10 12.24 8.23
N VAL A 103 4.15 11.39 7.83
CA VAL A 103 2.78 11.44 8.38
C VAL A 103 2.79 11.16 9.89
N ARG A 104 3.55 10.16 10.32
CA ARG A 104 3.71 9.84 11.74
C ARG A 104 4.32 11.00 12.53
N GLU A 105 5.38 11.61 12.01
CA GLU A 105 6.05 12.75 12.65
C GLU A 105 5.12 13.97 12.75
N ALA A 106 4.32 14.25 11.72
CA ALA A 106 3.31 15.30 11.75
C ALA A 106 2.26 15.03 12.84
N GLN A 107 1.72 13.80 12.91
CA GLN A 107 0.76 13.42 13.95
C GLN A 107 1.34 13.55 15.37
N ILE A 108 2.60 13.14 15.57
CA ILE A 108 3.29 13.31 16.86
C ILE A 108 3.43 14.79 17.21
N SER A 109 3.83 15.64 16.24
CA SER A 109 3.98 17.08 16.45
C SER A 109 2.66 17.77 16.81
N GLU A 110 1.53 17.26 16.34
CA GLU A 110 0.19 17.76 16.66
C GLU A 110 -0.35 17.22 18.00
N GLY A 111 0.43 16.43 18.74
CA GLY A 111 -0.01 15.78 19.98
C GLY A 111 -0.99 14.64 19.75
N THR A 112 -1.12 14.18 18.51
CA THR A 112 -1.99 13.08 18.12
C THR A 112 -1.22 11.78 18.30
N ASN A 113 -1.26 11.24 19.52
CA ASN A 113 -0.58 9.99 19.81
C ASN A 113 -1.16 8.88 18.94
N THR A 114 -0.30 8.15 18.22
CA THR A 114 -0.67 6.85 17.64
C THR A 114 -1.16 5.99 18.79
N ASP A 115 -2.44 5.63 18.74
CA ASP A 115 -3.16 4.91 19.80
C ASP A 115 -2.26 3.79 20.37
N GLU A 116 -1.74 3.96 21.60
CA GLU A 116 -0.85 3.00 22.28
C GLU A 116 -1.50 1.60 22.44
N LYS A 117 -2.77 1.47 22.04
CA LYS A 117 -3.59 0.26 22.07
C LYS A 117 -3.83 -0.38 20.71
N ALA A 118 -3.19 0.05 19.62
CA ALA A 118 -3.29 -0.66 18.34
C ALA A 118 -2.68 -2.07 18.47
N LYS A 119 -3.51 -3.04 18.87
CA LYS A 119 -3.16 -4.45 18.84
C LYS A 119 -2.71 -4.76 17.41
N PRO A 120 -1.54 -5.40 17.22
CA PRO A 120 -1.16 -5.88 15.90
C PRO A 120 -2.32 -6.71 15.37
N TRP A 121 -2.87 -6.31 14.23
CA TRP A 121 -3.84 -7.15 13.53
C TRP A 121 -3.13 -8.47 13.27
N ASN A 122 -3.58 -9.55 13.92
CA ASN A 122 -3.09 -10.89 13.66
C ASN A 122 -3.32 -11.18 12.17
N LEU A 123 -2.27 -11.04 11.37
CA LEU A 123 -2.22 -11.35 9.93
C LEU A 123 -2.26 -12.86 9.63
N TYR A 124 -2.72 -13.67 10.60
CA TYR A 124 -2.96 -15.09 10.40
C TYR A 124 -4.47 -15.34 10.45
N ILE A 125 -5.12 -15.20 9.30
CA ILE A 125 -6.36 -15.93 9.03
C ILE A 125 -5.92 -17.26 8.40
N ARG A 126 -6.13 -18.35 9.14
CA ARG A 126 -6.00 -19.74 8.67
C ARG A 126 -7.20 -20.11 7.79
#